data_AF-A0A8T5U4W5-F1
#
_entry.id   AF-A0A8T5U4W5-F1
#
_cell.length_a   1.000
_cell.length_b   1.000
_cell.length_c   1.000
_cell.angle_alpha   90.00
_cell.angle_beta   90.00
_cell.angle_gamma   90.00
#
_symmetry.space_group_name_H-M   'P 1'
#
loop_
_entity.id
_entity.type
_entity.pdbx_description
1 polymer ?
#
loop_
_entity_poly.entity_id
_entity_poly.type
_entity_poly.pdbx_seq_one_letter_code
_entity_poly.pdbx_strand_id
1 'polypeptide(L)' 'MDMDEFVRCLSCGKKMGSKEKNRHAQCTDCMLKLNFKTEDLNYEATNHYLQAILDFFVSDVNAAFNKDP' A
#
# COMPACT_ATOMS: atom_id res chain seq x y z
N MET A 1 -3.56 35.21 22.02
CA MET A 1 -3.99 33.80 21.85
C MET A 1 -3.90 33.53 20.36
N ASP A 2 -2.80 32.91 19.93
CA ASP A 2 -2.65 32.49 18.53
C ASP A 2 -3.64 31.36 18.25
N MET A 3 -4.78 31.71 17.68
CA MET A 3 -5.65 30.72 17.06
C MET A 3 -4.91 30.23 15.83
N ASP A 4 -4.14 29.15 15.97
CA ASP A 4 -3.50 28.47 14.84
C ASP A 4 -4.55 28.24 13.76
N GLU A 5 -4.57 29.10 12.74
CA GLU A 5 -5.59 29.15 11.72
C GLU A 5 -5.44 27.91 10.86
N PHE A 6 -6.12 26.84 11.24
CA PHE A 6 -5.97 25.55 10.60
C PHE A 6 -6.98 25.43 9.47
N VAL A 7 -6.49 25.15 8.27
CA VAL A 7 -7.34 24.90 7.11
C VAL A 7 -7.88 23.49 7.20
N ARG A 8 -9.17 23.30 6.96
CA ARG A 8 -9.80 21.97 6.84
C ARG A 8 -9.92 21.59 5.37
N CYS A 9 -9.66 20.32 5.06
CA CYS A 9 -9.94 19.77 3.75
C CYS A 9 -11.44 19.85 3.44
N LEU A 10 -11.83 20.43 2.31
CA LEU A 10 -13.24 20.56 1.93
C LEU A 10 -13.93 19.22 1.60
N SER A 11 -13.16 18.16 1.35
CA SER A 11 -13.71 16.85 0.97
C SER A 11 -13.85 15.88 2.14
N CYS A 12 -12.97 15.92 3.15
CA CYS A 12 -13.02 14.99 4.28
C CYS A 12 -13.01 15.67 5.66
N GLY A 13 -12.89 17.00 5.73
CA GLY A 13 -12.91 17.76 6.99
C GLY A 13 -11.65 17.62 7.87
N LYS A 14 -10.66 16.81 7.46
CA LYS A 14 -9.38 16.65 8.16
C LYS A 14 -8.63 17.99 8.25
N LYS A 15 -7.95 18.21 9.39
CA LYS A 15 -7.08 19.37 9.61
C LYS A 15 -5.83 19.23 8.74
N MET A 16 -5.60 20.20 7.86
CA MET A 16 -4.45 20.22 6.95
C MET A 16 -3.23 20.82 7.63
N GLY A 17 -2.06 20.24 7.36
CA GLY A 17 -0.78 20.74 7.87
C GLY A 17 -0.38 22.07 7.21
N SER A 18 0.53 22.83 7.83
CA SER A 18 1.03 24.11 7.31
C SER A 18 1.58 24.03 5.88
N LYS A 19 2.14 22.88 5.48
CA LYS A 19 2.65 22.62 4.12
C LYS A 19 1.56 22.43 3.06
N GLU A 20 0.33 22.08 3.47
CA GLU A 20 -0.78 21.83 2.57
C GLU A 20 -1.68 23.07 2.37
N LYS A 21 -1.52 24.11 3.20
CA LYS A 21 -2.39 25.31 3.22
C LYS A 21 -2.38 26.13 1.91
N ASN A 22 -1.35 26.01 1.08
CA ASN A 22 -1.06 27.01 0.04
C ASN A 22 -1.38 26.59 -1.41
N ARG A 23 -1.90 25.38 -1.68
CA ARG A 23 -2.03 24.92 -3.07
C ARG A 23 -3.38 24.36 -3.47
N HIS A 24 -4.11 23.67 -2.59
CA HIS A 24 -5.40 23.07 -2.93
C HIS A 24 -6.34 23.06 -1.72
N ALA A 25 -7.65 23.19 -1.96
CA ALA A 25 -8.67 23.12 -0.91
C ALA A 25 -8.96 21.69 -0.42
N GLN A 26 -8.19 20.70 -0.90
CA GLN A 26 -8.29 19.29 -0.58
C GLN A 26 -6.95 18.81 -0.02
N CYS A 27 -6.98 17.93 0.99
CA CYS A 27 -5.79 17.25 1.46
C CYS A 27 -5.26 16.26 0.42
N THR A 28 -3.99 15.91 0.57
CA THR A 28 -3.29 14.98 -0.33
C THR A 28 -4.02 13.65 -0.47
N ASP A 29 -4.53 13.07 0.62
CA ASP A 29 -5.32 11.82 0.60
C ASP A 29 -6.54 11.91 -0.33
N CYS A 30 -7.30 13.02 -0.26
CA CYS A 30 -8.50 13.22 -1.07
C CYS A 30 -8.17 13.49 -2.53
N MET A 31 -7.09 14.22 -2.82
CA MET A 31 -6.64 14.45 -4.20
C MET A 31 -6.15 13.16 -4.84
N LEU A 32 -5.36 12.37 -4.11
CA LEU A 32 -4.77 11.15 -4.64
C LEU A 32 -5.72 9.95 -4.59
N LYS A 33 -6.86 10.06 -3.90
CA LYS A 33 -7.86 8.98 -3.70
C LYS A 33 -7.21 7.66 -3.25
N LEU A 34 -6.19 7.76 -2.40
CA LEU A 34 -5.43 6.59 -1.93
C LEU A 34 -6.27 5.82 -0.92
N ASN A 35 -7.09 4.89 -1.41
CA ASN A 35 -7.77 3.88 -0.60
C ASN A 35 -6.90 2.64 -0.51
N PHE A 36 -5.95 2.64 0.43
CA PHE A 36 -5.25 1.40 0.80
C PHE A 36 -6.15 0.60 1.74
N LYS A 37 -7.04 -0.22 1.18
CA LYS A 37 -7.83 -1.19 1.95
C LYS A 37 -7.03 -2.47 2.11
N THR A 38 -6.71 -2.84 3.35
CA THR A 38 -6.17 -4.17 3.68
C THR A 38 -7.16 -5.29 3.40
N GLU A 39 -8.43 -4.94 3.24
CA GLU A 39 -9.56 -5.82 2.92
C GLU A 39 -9.51 -6.37 1.49
N ASP A 40 -8.76 -5.73 0.58
CA ASP A 40 -8.59 -6.17 -0.81
C ASP A 40 -7.36 -7.09 -1.01
N LEU A 41 -6.75 -7.56 0.08
CA LEU A 41 -5.76 -8.63 0.00
C LEU A 41 -6.45 -9.91 -0.42
N ASN A 42 -6.35 -10.26 -1.70
CA ASN A 42 -6.76 -11.56 -2.21
C ASN A 42 -5.79 -12.63 -1.67
N TYR A 43 -6.06 -13.11 -0.46
CA TYR A 43 -5.28 -14.13 0.23
C TYR A 43 -5.19 -15.42 -0.58
N GLU A 44 -6.22 -15.77 -1.34
CA GLU A 44 -6.22 -16.94 -2.21
C GLU A 44 -5.18 -16.80 -3.33
N ALA A 45 -5.19 -15.67 -4.04
CA ALA A 45 -4.19 -15.38 -5.06
C ALA A 45 -2.78 -15.28 -4.46
N THR A 46 -2.65 -14.67 -3.29
CA THR A 46 -1.36 -14.51 -2.60
C THR A 46 -0.80 -15.87 -2.19
N ASN A 47 -1.62 -16.74 -1.60
CA ASN A 47 -1.23 -18.09 -1.23
C ASN A 47 -0.89 -18.93 -2.46
N HIS A 48 -1.65 -18.79 -3.55
CA HIS A 48 -1.37 -19.47 -4.81
C HIS A 48 0.02 -19.08 -5.36
N TYR A 49 0.33 -17.79 -5.41
CA TYR A 49 1.65 -17.33 -5.87
C TYR A 49 2.79 -17.74 -4.94
N LEU A 50 2.59 -17.69 -3.63
CA LEU A 50 3.58 -18.15 -2.66
C LEU A 50 3.86 -19.65 -2.82
N GLN A 51 2.82 -20.47 -2.99
CA GLN A 51 2.99 -21.91 -3.21
C GLN A 51 3.75 -22.19 -4.52
N ALA A 52 3.40 -21.51 -5.62
CA ALA A 52 4.10 -21.67 -6.90
C ALA A 52 5.59 -21.32 -6.82
N ILE A 53 5.96 -20.29 -6.04
CA ILE A 53 7.36 -19.93 -5.81
C ILE A 53 8.07 -21.04 -5.02
N LEU A 54 7.45 -21.56 -3.96
CA LEU A 54 8.02 -22.65 -3.17
C LEU A 54 8.20 -23.92 -4.01
N ASP A 55 7.22 -24.26 -4.84
CA ASP A 55 7.27 -25.43 -5.73
C ASP A 55 8.40 -25.29 -6.76
N PHE A 56 8.61 -24.09 -7.30
CA PHE A 56 9.74 -23.80 -8.18
C PHE A 56 11.08 -24.04 -7.48
N PHE A 57 11.26 -23.52 -6.26
CA PHE A 57 12.49 -23.75 -5.49
C PHE A 57 12.71 -25.23 -5.18
N VAL A 58 11.67 -25.96 -4.77
CA VAL A 58 11.76 -27.39 -4.53
C VAL A 58 12.15 -28.14 -5.80
N SER A 59 11.55 -27.78 -6.94
CA SER A 59 11.89 -28.36 -8.24
C SER A 59 13.33 -28.09 -8.63
N ASP A 60 13.80 -26.84 -8.50
CA ASP A 60 15.15 -26.43 -8.88
C ASP A 60 16.21 -27.08 -8.00
N VAL A 61 15.97 -27.11 -6.68
CA VAL A 61 16.82 -27.80 -5.70
C VAL A 61 16.89 -29.30 -5.99
N ASN A 62 15.75 -29.96 -6.19
CA ASN A 62 15.73 -31.38 -6.54
C ASN A 62 16.44 -31.64 -7.88
N ALA A 63 16.27 -30.77 -8.88
CA ALA A 63 16.95 -30.90 -10.17
C ALA A 63 18.47 -30.69 -10.06
N ALA A 64 18.92 -29.82 -9.16
CA ALA A 64 20.34 -29.62 -8.86
C ALA A 64 20.94 -30.85 -8.15
N PHE A 65 20.25 -31.39 -7.14
CA PHE A 65 20.71 -32.60 -6.42
C PHE A 65 20.66 -33.87 -7.28
N ASN A 66 19.65 -34.04 -8.13
CA ASN A 66 19.53 -35.21 -9.02
C ASN A 66 20.51 -35.18 -10.22
N LYS A 67 21.30 -34.11 -10.38
CA LYS A 67 22.33 -33.99 -11.41
C LYS A 67 23.73 -34.41 -10.95
N ASP A 68 23.92 -34.69 -9.66
CA ASP A 68 25.11 -35.38 -9.15
C ASP A 68 24.76 -36.85 -8.86
N PRO A 69 25.42 -37.84 -9.52
CA PRO A 69 25.35 -39.23 -9.11
C PRO A 69 26.11 -39.50 -7.81
#